data_AF-A0A8G2E2D6-F1
#
_entry.id   AF-A0A8G2E2D6-F1
#
_cell.length_a   1.000
_cell.length_b   1.000
_cell.length_c   1.000
_cell.angle_alpha   90.00
_cell.angle_beta   90.00
_cell.angle_gamma   90.00
#
_symmetry.space_group_name_H-M   'P 1'
#
loop_
_entity.id
_entity.type
_entity.pdbx_description
1 polymer ?
#
loop_
_entity_poly.entity_id
_entity_poly.type
_entity_poly.pdbx_seq_one_letter_code
_entity_poly.pdbx_strand_id
1 'polypeptide(L)'
;MIQSPRETVAAATAEMAVLRALQVAGRRLLARRSRAVRGPLRTVPSWELHVHLPVGDTDLALLLRDAWVIPEAVGLPSTMIEALDQHVRILLAAGLGYRRDDLFKTLSRLPLEELALPWDAPAGTEEAHAPSK
;
A
#
# COMPACT_ATOMS: atom_id res chain seq x y z
N MET A 1 13.66 5.50 -18.64
CA MET A 1 14.08 6.03 -17.32
C MET A 1 14.70 4.84 -16.59
N ILE A 2 16.01 4.84 -16.37
CA ILE A 2 16.67 3.74 -15.65
C ILE A 2 16.45 4.04 -14.16
N GLN A 3 15.53 3.31 -13.53
CA GLN A 3 15.32 3.42 -12.08
C GLN A 3 16.52 2.80 -11.37
N SER A 4 17.05 3.50 -10.37
CA SER A 4 18.07 2.92 -9.51
C SER A 4 17.49 1.69 -8.78
N PRO A 5 18.34 0.74 -8.32
CA PRO A 5 17.87 -0.39 -7.52
C PRO A 5 17.07 0.06 -6.29
N ARG A 6 17.48 1.16 -5.65
CA ARG A 6 16.79 1.79 -4.52
C ARG A 6 15.38 2.25 -4.88
N GLU A 7 15.22 2.97 -5.99
CA GLU A 7 13.90 3.42 -6.49
C GLU A 7 13.01 2.23 -6.87
N THR A 8 13.60 1.17 -7.43
CA THR A 8 12.89 -0.06 -7.79
C THR A 8 12.32 -0.74 -6.54
N VAL A 9 13.12 -0.87 -5.47
CA VAL A 9 12.66 -1.44 -4.19
C VAL A 9 11.62 -0.53 -3.52
N ALA A 10 11.82 0.79 -3.56
CA ALA A 10 10.85 1.76 -3.06
C ALA A 10 9.50 1.61 -3.78
N ALA A 11 9.51 1.52 -5.11
CA ALA A 11 8.31 1.34 -5.91
C ALA A 11 7.61 0.01 -5.66
N ALA A 12 8.36 -1.09 -5.58
CA ALA A 12 7.80 -2.40 -5.29
C ALA A 12 7.16 -2.44 -3.89
N THR A 13 7.83 -1.86 -2.89
CA THR A 13 7.31 -1.77 -1.52
C THR A 13 6.05 -0.90 -1.45
N ALA A 14 6.07 0.25 -2.13
CA ALA A 14 4.91 1.13 -2.23
C ALA A 14 3.73 0.46 -2.95
N GLU A 15 3.99 -0.28 -4.02
CA GLU A 15 2.97 -1.07 -4.74
C GLU A 15 2.32 -2.10 -3.82
N MET A 16 3.12 -2.87 -3.07
CA MET A 16 2.60 -3.82 -2.10
C MET A 16 1.76 -3.14 -1.01
N ALA A 17 2.21 -2.01 -0.47
CA ALA A 17 1.48 -1.25 0.55
C ALA A 17 0.13 -0.74 0.02
N VAL A 18 0.10 -0.17 -1.18
CA VAL A 18 -1.12 0.32 -1.85
C VAL A 18 -2.10 -0.82 -2.13
N LEU A 19 -1.63 -1.91 -2.75
CA LEU A 19 -2.49 -3.08 -3.03
C LEU A 19 -3.05 -3.70 -1.75
N ARG A 20 -2.25 -3.72 -0.68
CA ARG A 20 -2.70 -4.21 0.63
C ARG A 20 -3.77 -3.29 1.23
N ALA A 21 -3.59 -1.98 1.18
CA ALA A 21 -4.58 -1.01 1.65
C ALA A 21 -5.90 -1.11 0.87
N LEU A 22 -5.83 -1.22 -0.46
CA LEU A 22 -7.00 -1.46 -1.32
C LEU A 22 -7.68 -2.79 -1.00
N GLN A 23 -6.92 -3.85 -0.73
CA GLN A 23 -7.47 -5.12 -0.30
C GLN A 23 -8.21 -5.02 1.05
N VAL A 24 -7.68 -4.27 2.01
CA VAL A 24 -8.36 -4.02 3.31
C VAL A 24 -9.68 -3.28 3.07
N ALA A 25 -9.66 -2.20 2.30
CA ALA A 25 -10.84 -1.43 1.97
C ALA A 25 -11.88 -2.27 1.21
N GLY A 26 -11.46 -2.98 0.17
CA GLY A 26 -12.31 -3.84 -0.67
C GLY A 26 -13.00 -4.93 0.12
N ARG A 27 -12.29 -5.62 1.03
CA ARG A 27 -12.89 -6.63 1.93
C ARG A 27 -13.94 -6.02 2.84
N ARG A 28 -13.71 -4.82 3.39
CA ARG A 28 -14.67 -4.11 4.24
C ARG A 28 -15.89 -3.62 3.46
N LEU A 29 -15.69 -3.14 2.23
CA LEU A 29 -16.78 -2.78 1.32
C LEU A 29 -17.67 -3.99 1.04
N LEU A 30 -17.07 -5.12 0.65
CA LEU A 30 -17.79 -6.36 0.36
C LEU A 30 -18.54 -6.90 1.59
N ALA A 31 -17.92 -6.80 2.78
CA ALA A 31 -18.53 -7.21 4.05
C ALA A 31 -19.79 -6.39 4.42
N ARG A 32 -19.99 -5.21 3.82
CA ARG A 32 -21.21 -4.41 4.03
C ARG A 32 -22.34 -4.77 3.06
N ARG A 33 -22.09 -5.61 2.05
CA ARG A 33 -23.08 -5.98 1.02
C ARG A 33 -23.80 -7.29 1.36
N SER A 34 -25.01 -7.44 0.80
CA SER A 34 -25.82 -8.64 0.93
C SER A 34 -25.18 -9.84 0.20
N ARG A 35 -25.57 -11.06 0.58
CA ARG A 35 -25.03 -12.29 -0.02
C ARG A 35 -25.25 -12.37 -1.54
N ALA A 36 -26.37 -11.82 -2.03
CA ALA A 36 -26.69 -11.76 -3.47
C ALA A 36 -25.66 -10.91 -4.25
N VAL A 37 -25.18 -9.81 -3.66
CA VAL A 37 -24.14 -8.95 -4.26
C VAL A 37 -22.75 -9.57 -4.12
N ARG A 38 -22.48 -10.27 -3.01
CA ARG A 38 -21.16 -10.88 -2.76
C ARG A 38 -20.85 -12.05 -3.69
N GLY A 39 -21.86 -12.84 -4.07
CA GLY A 39 -21.69 -14.05 -4.89
C GLY A 39 -20.98 -13.78 -6.21
N PRO A 40 -21.48 -12.84 -7.04
CA PRO A 40 -20.86 -12.46 -8.32
C PRO A 40 -19.43 -11.91 -8.19
N LEU A 41 -19.08 -11.31 -7.05
CA LEU A 41 -17.78 -10.65 -6.84
C LEU A 41 -16.71 -11.55 -6.25
N ARG A 42 -16.97 -12.85 -6.06
CA ARG A 42 -16.00 -13.80 -5.47
C ARG A 42 -14.72 -13.96 -6.30
N THR A 43 -14.82 -13.77 -7.61
CA THR A 43 -13.69 -13.90 -8.55
C THR A 43 -12.92 -12.59 -8.72
N VAL A 44 -13.47 -11.47 -8.25
CA VAL A 44 -12.81 -10.16 -8.33
C VAL A 44 -11.68 -10.12 -7.30
N PRO A 45 -10.45 -9.78 -7.69
CA PRO A 45 -9.36 -9.59 -6.75
C PRO A 45 -9.73 -8.57 -5.68
N SER A 46 -9.41 -8.87 -4.43
CA SER A 46 -9.88 -8.03 -3.31
C SER A 46 -9.41 -6.58 -3.35
N TRP A 47 -8.29 -6.29 -4.03
CA TRP A 47 -7.75 -4.94 -4.22
C TRP A 47 -8.40 -4.17 -5.39
N GLU A 48 -9.31 -4.79 -6.15
CA GLU A 48 -10.09 -4.16 -7.23
C GLU A 48 -11.58 -4.02 -6.87
N LEU A 49 -12.00 -4.54 -5.72
CA LEU A 49 -13.42 -4.55 -5.35
C LEU A 49 -14.07 -3.17 -5.34
N HIS A 50 -13.33 -2.09 -5.04
CA HIS A 50 -13.84 -0.72 -5.04
C HIS A 50 -14.17 -0.19 -6.44
N VAL A 51 -13.62 -0.79 -7.50
CA VAL A 51 -13.97 -0.46 -8.90
C VAL A 51 -15.37 -0.98 -9.23
N HIS A 52 -15.74 -2.12 -8.65
CA HIS A 52 -17.04 -2.76 -8.88
C HIS A 52 -18.09 -2.39 -7.83
N LEU A 53 -17.64 -1.96 -6.64
CA LEU A 53 -18.47 -1.55 -5.53
C LEU A 53 -18.13 -0.10 -5.18
N PRO A 54 -18.93 0.87 -5.66
CA PRO A 54 -18.74 2.26 -5.30
C PRO A 54 -18.70 2.43 -3.78
N VAL A 55 -17.73 3.22 -3.32
CA VAL A 55 -17.58 3.59 -1.91
C VAL A 55 -18.83 4.34 -1.42
N GLY A 56 -19.41 5.20 -2.27
CA GLY A 56 -20.56 6.05 -1.93
C GLY A 56 -20.25 6.93 -0.72
N ASP A 57 -21.20 7.04 0.21
CA ASP A 57 -21.06 7.81 1.45
C ASP A 57 -20.27 7.06 2.56
N THR A 58 -19.64 5.92 2.23
CA THR A 58 -18.86 5.18 3.22
C THR A 58 -17.62 5.99 3.59
N ASP A 59 -17.44 6.24 4.89
CA ASP A 59 -16.26 6.91 5.41
C ASP A 59 -14.96 6.16 5.03
N LEU A 60 -14.09 6.82 4.28
CA LEU A 60 -12.79 6.30 3.85
C LEU A 60 -11.87 6.01 5.03
N ALA A 61 -11.93 6.79 6.12
CA ALA A 61 -11.13 6.52 7.32
C ALA A 61 -11.51 5.18 7.94
N LEU A 62 -12.81 4.84 7.94
CA LEU A 62 -13.29 3.56 8.41
C LEU A 62 -12.91 2.40 7.48
N LEU A 63 -12.87 2.63 6.17
CA LEU A 63 -12.41 1.62 5.22
C LEU A 63 -10.91 1.36 5.30
N LEU A 64 -10.12 2.40 5.61
CA LEU A 64 -8.65 2.33 5.67
C LEU A 64 -8.09 2.17 7.08
N ARG A 65 -8.94 2.05 8.11
CA ARG A 65 -8.49 1.78 9.48
C ARG A 65 -7.49 0.62 9.54
N ASP A 66 -6.37 0.80 10.22
CA ASP A 66 -5.33 -0.25 10.37
C ASP A 66 -4.65 -0.68 9.04
N ALA A 67 -4.89 -0.01 7.91
CA ALA A 67 -4.30 -0.38 6.62
C ALA A 67 -2.78 -0.16 6.56
N TRP A 68 -2.28 0.79 7.35
CA TRP A 68 -0.88 1.23 7.33
C TRP A 68 -0.03 0.66 8.48
N VAL A 69 -0.61 -0.14 9.38
CA VAL A 69 0.11 -0.75 10.53
C VAL A 69 1.32 -1.57 10.09
N ILE A 70 1.21 -2.33 8.99
CA ILE A 70 2.33 -3.13 8.49
C ILE A 70 3.42 -2.22 7.89
N PRO A 71 3.12 -1.31 6.94
CA PRO A 71 4.07 -0.29 6.49
C PRO A 71 4.80 0.46 7.61
N GLU A 72 4.07 0.89 8.64
CA GLU A 72 4.65 1.55 9.83
C GLU A 72 5.60 0.61 10.58
N ALA A 73 5.19 -0.63 10.84
CA ALA A 73 5.97 -1.61 11.58
C ALA A 73 7.28 -2.02 10.86
N VAL A 74 7.30 -1.99 9.52
CA VAL A 74 8.51 -2.25 8.74
C VAL A 74 9.38 -1.01 8.52
N GLY A 75 8.99 0.14 9.11
CA GLY A 75 9.78 1.37 9.08
C GLY A 75 9.67 2.18 7.79
N LEU A 76 8.53 2.13 7.08
CA LEU A 76 8.32 3.09 5.98
C LEU A 76 8.23 4.52 6.54
N PRO A 77 8.87 5.51 5.88
CA PRO A 77 8.76 6.90 6.27
C PRO A 77 7.30 7.37 6.30
N SER A 78 6.93 8.15 7.32
CA SER A 78 5.56 8.69 7.46
C SER A 78 5.14 9.51 6.24
N THR A 79 6.05 10.31 5.68
CA THR A 79 5.80 11.11 4.45
C THR A 79 5.47 10.25 3.24
N MET A 80 6.11 9.08 3.12
CA MET A 80 5.77 8.11 2.08
C MET A 80 4.39 7.49 2.36
N ILE A 81 4.13 7.07 3.61
CA ILE A 81 2.83 6.50 4.01
C ILE A 81 1.70 7.48 3.74
N GLU A 82 1.84 8.76 4.10
CA GLU A 82 0.85 9.81 3.85
C GLU A 82 0.56 10.00 2.36
N ALA A 83 1.60 9.99 1.52
CA ALA A 83 1.43 10.10 0.07
C ALA A 83 0.73 8.87 -0.53
N LEU A 84 1.04 7.68 -0.03
CA LEU A 84 0.36 6.45 -0.44
C LEU A 84 -1.09 6.38 0.07
N ASP A 85 -1.37 6.84 1.29
CA ASP A 85 -2.73 6.95 1.84
C ASP A 85 -3.58 7.88 0.98
N GLN A 86 -3.05 9.06 0.63
CA GLN A 86 -3.74 9.99 -0.24
C GLN A 86 -3.98 9.40 -1.63
N HIS A 87 -3.00 8.68 -2.19
CA HIS A 87 -3.16 7.97 -3.47
C HIS A 87 -4.30 6.94 -3.40
N VAL A 88 -4.32 6.11 -2.35
CA VAL A 88 -5.37 5.10 -2.14
C VAL A 88 -6.75 5.76 -1.96
N ARG A 89 -6.85 6.84 -1.19
CA ARG A 89 -8.11 7.59 -1.01
C ARG A 89 -8.65 8.11 -2.34
N ILE A 90 -7.79 8.62 -3.22
CA ILE A 90 -8.18 9.08 -4.56
C ILE A 90 -8.74 7.90 -5.38
N LEU A 91 -8.05 6.75 -5.40
CA LEU A 91 -8.53 5.56 -6.13
C LEU A 91 -9.89 5.09 -5.61
N LEU A 92 -10.05 5.03 -4.28
CA LEU A 92 -11.30 4.62 -3.63
C LEU A 92 -12.44 5.59 -3.94
N ALA A 93 -12.23 6.89 -3.77
CA ALA A 93 -13.25 7.91 -4.01
C ALA A 93 -13.70 7.97 -5.48
N ALA A 94 -12.75 7.82 -6.41
CA ALA A 94 -13.02 7.87 -7.84
C ALA A 94 -13.45 6.51 -8.45
N GLY A 95 -13.38 5.41 -7.69
CA GLY A 95 -13.67 4.06 -8.19
C GLY A 95 -12.66 3.58 -9.24
N LEU A 96 -11.40 4.03 -9.16
CA LEU A 96 -10.37 3.76 -10.16
C LEU A 96 -9.51 2.55 -9.77
N GLY A 97 -9.23 1.67 -10.73
CA GLY A 97 -8.32 0.55 -10.54
C GLY A 97 -6.87 1.00 -10.31
N TYR A 98 -6.09 0.18 -9.61
CA TYR A 98 -4.66 0.42 -9.43
C TYR A 98 -3.93 0.40 -10.78
N ARG A 99 -3.05 1.38 -11.00
CA ARG A 99 -2.15 1.44 -12.16
C ARG A 99 -0.75 1.81 -11.69
N ARG A 100 0.23 0.99 -12.09
CA ARG A 100 1.63 1.19 -11.70
C ARG A 100 2.18 2.55 -12.14
N ASP A 101 1.81 3.03 -13.33
CA ASP A 101 2.25 4.34 -13.83
C ASP A 101 1.81 5.50 -12.93
N ASP A 102 0.61 5.41 -12.37
CA ASP A 102 0.08 6.46 -11.50
C ASP A 102 0.74 6.42 -10.11
N LEU A 103 1.08 5.22 -9.63
CA LEU A 103 1.93 5.08 -8.44
C LEU A 103 3.31 5.70 -8.67
N PHE A 104 3.95 5.45 -9.82
CA PHE A 104 5.24 6.07 -10.14
C PHE A 104 5.17 7.60 -10.14
N LYS A 105 4.08 8.19 -10.66
CA LYS A 105 3.86 9.65 -10.57
C LYS A 105 3.68 10.15 -9.14
N THR A 106 3.08 9.35 -8.25
CA THR A 106 2.99 9.67 -6.83
C THR A 106 4.39 9.64 -6.20
N LEU A 107 5.16 8.58 -6.45
CA LEU A 107 6.50 8.41 -5.90
C LEU A 107 7.52 9.43 -6.42
N SER A 108 7.42 9.84 -7.68
CA SER A 108 8.31 10.85 -8.28
C SER A 108 8.16 12.25 -7.66
N ARG A 109 7.13 12.47 -6.84
CA ARG A 109 6.92 13.72 -6.10
C ARG A 109 7.54 13.68 -4.70
N LEU A 110 8.02 12.52 -4.25
CA LEU A 110 8.69 12.35 -2.97
C LEU A 110 10.19 12.57 -3.12
N PRO A 111 10.85 13.18 -2.13
CA PRO A 111 12.31 13.29 -2.11
C PRO A 111 12.94 11.95 -1.68
N LEU A 112 12.80 10.90 -2.51
CA LEU A 112 13.19 9.51 -2.16
C LEU A 112 14.67 9.35 -1.75
N GLU A 113 15.55 10.22 -2.25
CA GLU A 113 16.97 10.25 -1.90
C GLU A 113 17.22 10.76 -0.47
N GLU A 114 16.34 11.61 0.05
CA GLU A 114 16.45 12.19 1.40
C GLU A 114 15.75 11.33 2.46
N LEU A 115 14.89 10.39 2.04
CA LEU A 115 14.18 9.50 2.95
C LEU A 115 15.10 8.39 3.45
N ALA A 116 15.11 8.14 4.76
CA ALA A 116 15.73 6.94 5.33
C ALA A 116 14.81 5.74 5.11
N LEU A 117 15.13 4.88 4.15
CA LEU A 117 14.34 3.69 3.83
C LEU A 117 14.82 2.49 4.64
N PRO A 118 13.95 1.55 5.01
CA PRO A 118 14.31 0.46 5.92
C PRO A 118 15.35 -0.51 5.34
N TRP A 119 15.54 -0.51 4.02
CA TRP A 119 16.56 -1.31 3.32
C TRP A 119 17.85 -0.53 3.02
N ASP A 120 17.98 0.72 3.48
CA ASP A 120 19.20 1.51 3.30
C ASP A 120 20.30 1.15 4.30
N ALA A 121 19.95 0.47 5.40
CA ALA A 121 20.95 -0.01 6.34
C ALA A 121 21.87 -1.02 5.64
N PRO A 122 23.21 -0.94 5.82
CA PRO A 122 24.06 -2.05 5.44
C PRO A 122 23.56 -3.27 6.22
N ALA A 123 23.38 -4.39 5.52
CA ALA A 123 23.09 -5.68 6.15
C ALA A 123 24.12 -5.85 7.27
N GLY A 124 23.69 -5.67 8.52
CA GLY A 124 24.58 -5.77 9.66
C GLY A 124 25.20 -7.15 9.61
N THR A 125 26.51 -7.20 9.40
CA THR A 125 27.35 -8.27 9.90
C THR A 125 27.05 -8.39 11.39
N GLU A 126 26.13 -9.27 11.76
CA GLU A 126 26.13 -9.86 13.09
C GLU A 126 27.52 -10.45 13.26
N GLU A 127 28.37 -9.78 14.03
CA GLU A 127 29.58 -10.40 14.54
C GLU A 127 29.13 -11.68 15.24
N ALA A 128 29.49 -12.81 14.62
CA ALA A 128 29.24 -14.13 15.15
C ALA A 128 29.70 -14.16 16.60
N HIS A 129 28.75 -14.37 17.50
CA HIS A 129 28.97 -14.55 18.92
C HIS A 129 29.98 -15.68 19.10
N ALA A 130 31.25 -15.34 19.33
CA ALA A 130 32.28 -16.33 19.62
C ALA A 130 31.94 -16.97 20.98
N PRO A 131 31.86 -18.31 21.08
CA PRO A 131 31.57 -18.96 22.35
C PRO A 131 32.74 -18.71 23.31
N SER A 132 32.45 -18.07 24.45
CA SER A 132 33.39 -17.94 25.56
C SER A 132 33.85 -19.32 26.03
N LYS A 133 35.17 -19.50 26.17
CA LYS A 133 35.80 -20.67 26.79
C LYS A 133 35.66 -20.66 28.30
#